data_AF-A0A4U2PRM4-F1
#
_entry.id   AF-A0A4U2PRM4-F1
#
_cell.length_a   1.000
_cell.length_b   1.000
_cell.length_c   1.000
_cell.angle_alpha   90.00
_cell.angle_beta   90.00
_cell.angle_gamma   90.00
#
_symmetry.space_group_name_H-M   'P 1'
#
loop_
_entity.id
_entity.type
_entity.pdbx_description
1 polymer ?
#
loop_
_entity_poly.entity_id
_entity_poly.type
_entity_poly.pdbx_seq_one_letter_code
_entity_poly.pdbx_strand_id
1 'polypeptide(L)'
;MKKKKIWITLLILIILVSGGSFLALQIKLNSLEQGLKSYLINEKGYSESDILSIKASLSLMPKYPVTVKFTDDPNTEYIFTDRDASEWTQLSPSDPKR
;
A
#
# COMPACT_ATOMS: atom_id res chain seq x y z
N MET A 1 -18.73 1.28 41.52
CA MET A 1 -19.30 1.77 40.24
C MET A 1 -18.38 2.75 39.48
N LYS A 2 -17.74 3.73 40.15
CA LYS A 2 -16.84 4.71 39.48
C LYS A 2 -15.62 4.07 38.77
N LYS A 3 -14.97 3.08 39.38
CA LYS A 3 -13.85 2.33 38.78
C LYS A 3 -14.23 1.55 37.51
N LYS A 4 -15.45 0.97 37.48
CA LYS A 4 -15.99 0.28 36.29
C LYS A 4 -16.26 1.26 35.14
N LYS A 5 -16.78 2.46 35.43
CA LYS A 5 -16.98 3.52 34.43
C LYS A 5 -15.64 4.00 33.83
N ILE A 6 -14.60 4.17 34.67
CA ILE A 6 -13.26 4.55 34.21
C ILE A 6 -12.69 3.49 33.25
N TRP A 7 -12.82 2.20 33.57
CA TRP A 7 -12.38 1.11 32.69
C TRP A 7 -13.11 1.08 31.34
N ILE A 8 -14.42 1.32 31.35
CA ILE A 8 -15.22 1.39 30.11
C ILE A 8 -14.75 2.56 29.24
N THR A 9 -14.54 3.75 29.82
CA THR A 9 -14.03 4.92 29.08
C THR A 9 -12.64 4.65 28.49
N LEU A 10 -11.75 4.00 29.25
CA LEU A 10 -10.40 3.69 28.81
C LEU A 10 -10.40 2.66 27.66
N LEU A 11 -11.30 1.68 27.72
CA LEU A 11 -11.48 0.68 26.67
C LEU A 11 -12.04 1.30 25.38
N ILE A 12 -12.99 2.23 25.48
CA ILE A 12 -13.50 3.00 24.34
C ILE A 12 -12.38 3.82 23.69
N LEU A 13 -11.54 4.47 24.51
CA LEU A 13 -10.42 5.27 23.99
C LEU A 13 -9.41 4.41 23.23
N ILE A 14 -9.07 3.22 23.76
CA ILE A 14 -8.18 2.27 23.08
C ILE A 14 -8.74 1.85 21.73
N ILE A 15 -10.04 1.53 21.66
CA ILE A 15 -10.71 1.15 20.41
C ILE A 15 -10.69 2.32 19.40
N LEU A 16 -10.92 3.55 19.87
CA LEU A 16 -10.92 4.73 18.99
C LEU A 16 -9.54 4.98 18.39
N VAL A 17 -8.49 4.84 19.20
CA VAL A 17 -7.09 5.04 18.76
C VAL A 17 -6.65 3.94 17.80
N SER A 18 -6.96 2.67 18.10
CA SER A 18 -6.62 1.55 17.22
C SER A 18 -7.39 1.60 15.90
N GLY A 19 -8.69 1.92 15.95
CA GLY A 19 -9.53 2.10 14.77
C GLY A 19 -9.05 3.25 13.87
N GLY A 20 -8.73 4.40 14.47
CA GLY A 20 -8.17 5.54 13.73
C GLY A 20 -6.85 5.21 13.04
N SER A 21 -5.96 4.50 13.73
CA SER A 21 -4.67 4.07 13.18
C SER A 21 -4.85 3.09 12.02
N PHE A 22 -5.79 2.15 12.12
CA PHE A 22 -6.10 1.20 11.07
C PHE A 22 -6.64 1.89 9.81
N LEU A 23 -7.58 2.84 9.96
CA LEU A 23 -8.13 3.61 8.84
C LEU A 23 -7.06 4.44 8.14
N ALA A 24 -6.20 5.11 8.91
CA ALA A 24 -5.10 5.90 8.35
C ALA A 24 -4.13 5.04 7.52
N LEU A 25 -3.83 3.82 7.99
CA LEU A 25 -3.00 2.87 7.25
C LEU A 25 -3.66 2.46 5.93
N GLN A 26 -4.95 2.09 5.96
CA GLN A 26 -5.68 1.70 4.75
C GLN A 26 -5.73 2.83 3.71
N ILE A 27 -5.92 4.07 4.15
CA ILE A 27 -5.89 5.25 3.26
C ILE A 27 -4.51 5.40 2.61
N LYS A 28 -3.42 5.27 3.39
CA LYS A 28 -2.07 5.35 2.84
C LYS A 28 -1.78 4.22 1.85
N LEU A 29 -2.16 2.98 2.17
CA LEU A 29 -1.98 1.84 1.26
C LEU A 29 -2.73 2.04 -0.06
N ASN A 30 -4.02 2.42 -0.02
CA ASN A 30 -4.79 2.69 -1.22
C ASN A 30 -4.23 3.88 -2.03
N SER A 31 -3.74 4.93 -1.35
CA SER A 31 -3.07 6.05 -2.03
C SER A 31 -1.81 5.62 -2.79
N LEU A 32 -1.03 4.69 -2.22
CA LEU A 32 0.16 4.14 -2.87
C LEU A 32 -0.20 3.26 -4.07
N GLU A 33 -1.24 2.45 -3.96
CA GLU A 33 -1.75 1.65 -5.08
C GLU A 33 -2.17 2.53 -6.27
N GLN A 34 -2.93 3.60 -6.01
CA GLN A 34 -3.34 4.56 -7.03
C GLN A 34 -2.16 5.35 -7.60
N GLY A 35 -1.20 5.72 -6.75
CA GLY A 35 0.02 6.41 -7.17
C GLY A 35 0.85 5.54 -8.12
N LEU A 36 1.06 4.26 -7.80
CA LEU A 36 1.79 3.34 -8.67
C LEU A 36 1.01 3.09 -9.96
N LYS A 37 -0.32 2.90 -9.88
CA LYS A 37 -1.16 2.75 -11.08
C LYS A 37 -0.98 3.94 -12.03
N SER A 38 -1.05 5.15 -11.49
CA SER A 38 -0.89 6.39 -12.26
C SER A 38 0.49 6.49 -12.90
N TYR A 39 1.55 6.12 -12.18
CA TYR A 39 2.91 6.07 -12.71
C TYR A 39 3.05 5.07 -13.86
N LEU A 40 2.55 3.85 -13.68
CA LEU A 40 2.63 2.81 -14.70
C LEU A 40 1.89 3.23 -15.98
N ILE A 41 0.72 3.85 -15.87
CA ILE A 41 -0.06 4.27 -17.04
C ILE A 41 0.54 5.52 -17.68
N ASN A 42 0.74 6.59 -16.91
CA ASN A 42 1.06 7.90 -17.45
C ASN A 42 2.54 8.06 -17.81
N GLU A 43 3.45 7.42 -17.07
CA GLU A 43 4.90 7.56 -17.27
C GLU A 43 5.51 6.36 -17.96
N LYS A 44 5.01 5.15 -17.70
CA LYS A 44 5.52 3.92 -18.34
C LYS A 44 4.70 3.47 -19.55
N GLY A 45 3.51 4.03 -19.77
CA GLY A 45 2.70 3.76 -20.95
C GLY A 45 1.93 2.44 -20.92
N TYR A 46 1.77 1.82 -19.74
CA TYR A 46 0.93 0.63 -19.59
C TYR A 46 -0.55 0.98 -19.80
N SER A 47 -1.30 0.05 -20.38
CA SER A 47 -2.76 0.13 -20.38
C SER A 47 -3.33 -0.40 -19.07
N GLU A 48 -4.54 0.01 -18.71
CA GLU A 48 -5.23 -0.55 -17.53
C GLU A 48 -5.42 -2.07 -17.63
N SER A 49 -5.59 -2.60 -18.85
CA SER A 49 -5.70 -4.04 -19.12
C SER A 49 -4.42 -4.83 -18.87
N ASP A 50 -3.28 -4.17 -18.86
CA ASP A 50 -1.98 -4.82 -18.68
C ASP A 50 -1.71 -5.10 -17.19
N ILE A 51 -2.42 -4.38 -16.30
CA ILE A 51 -2.27 -4.46 -14.86
C ILE A 51 -3.32 -5.43 -14.31
N LEU A 52 -2.89 -6.60 -13.87
CA LEU A 52 -3.75 -7.60 -13.25
C LEU A 52 -4.14 -7.20 -11.82
N SER A 53 -3.17 -6.73 -11.04
CA SER A 53 -3.42 -6.28 -9.67
C SER A 53 -2.29 -5.39 -9.16
N ILE A 54 -2.61 -4.40 -8.34
CA ILE A 54 -1.66 -3.61 -7.56
C ILE A 54 -2.06 -3.72 -6.09
N LYS A 55 -1.09 -4.02 -5.21
CA LYS A 55 -1.30 -4.14 -3.77
C LYS A 55 -0.18 -3.50 -2.98
N ALA A 56 -0.51 -2.54 -2.14
CA ALA A 56 0.42 -2.00 -1.15
C ALA A 56 0.33 -2.83 0.13
N SER A 57 1.47 -2.98 0.82
CA SER A 57 1.52 -3.67 2.11
C SER A 57 2.40 -2.92 3.10
N LEU A 58 2.21 -3.19 4.39
CA LEU A 58 3.12 -2.72 5.43
C LEU A 58 4.20 -3.78 5.66
N SER A 59 5.46 -3.40 5.49
CA SER A 59 6.63 -4.27 5.68
C SER A 59 7.74 -3.56 6.48
N LEU A 60 8.85 -4.26 6.74
CA LEU A 60 10.00 -3.73 7.47
C LEU A 60 10.87 -2.84 6.57
N MET A 61 11.27 -3.32 5.38
CA MET A 61 12.09 -2.55 4.44
C MET A 61 11.89 -3.02 2.99
N PRO A 62 11.43 -2.15 2.06
CA PRO A 62 10.89 -0.82 2.33
C PRO A 62 9.65 -0.90 3.26
N LYS A 63 9.27 0.22 3.87
CA LYS A 63 8.13 0.27 4.81
C LYS A 63 6.79 0.01 4.12
N TYR A 64 6.64 0.49 2.89
CA TYR A 64 5.43 0.34 2.09
C TYR A 64 5.75 -0.17 0.68
N PRO A 65 6.14 -1.45 0.51
CA PRO A 65 6.29 -2.02 -0.82
C PRO A 65 4.93 -2.11 -1.51
N VAL A 66 4.92 -1.76 -2.79
CA VAL A 66 3.75 -1.90 -3.66
C VAL A 66 4.04 -2.98 -4.69
N THR A 67 3.28 -4.06 -4.65
CA THR A 67 3.45 -5.20 -5.55
C THR A 67 2.46 -5.09 -6.70
N VAL A 68 2.94 -5.24 -7.93
CA VAL A 68 2.11 -5.31 -9.14
C VAL A 68 2.29 -6.66 -9.83
N LYS A 69 1.18 -7.19 -10.34
CA LYS A 69 1.14 -8.32 -11.28
C LYS A 69 0.62 -7.82 -12.61
N PHE A 70 1.22 -8.27 -13.70
CA PHE A 70 0.80 -7.91 -15.04
C PHE A 70 0.10 -9.09 -15.71
N THR A 71 -0.82 -8.81 -16.64
CA THR A 71 -1.67 -9.82 -17.28
C THR A 71 -0.87 -10.82 -18.12
N ASP A 72 0.20 -10.37 -18.74
CA ASP A 72 1.11 -11.15 -19.59
C ASP A 72 2.20 -11.92 -18.80
N ASP A 73 2.41 -11.58 -17.52
CA ASP A 73 3.19 -12.39 -16.58
C ASP A 73 2.50 -12.43 -15.21
N PRO A 74 1.41 -13.21 -15.08
CA PRO A 74 0.60 -13.23 -13.87
C PRO A 74 1.29 -13.94 -12.69
N ASN A 75 2.38 -14.65 -12.95
CA ASN A 75 3.11 -15.44 -11.96
C ASN A 75 4.25 -14.65 -11.30
N THR A 76 4.64 -13.50 -11.88
CA THR A 76 5.70 -12.66 -11.34
C THR A 76 5.14 -11.47 -10.58
N GLU A 77 5.68 -11.26 -9.38
CA GLU A 77 5.39 -10.12 -8.54
C GLU A 77 6.49 -9.07 -8.70
N TYR A 78 6.11 -7.90 -9.22
CA TYR A 78 7.01 -6.76 -9.37
C TYR A 78 6.83 -5.82 -8.18
N ILE A 79 7.89 -5.56 -7.45
CA ILE A 79 7.87 -4.77 -6.22
C ILE A 79 8.40 -3.38 -6.52
N PHE A 80 7.61 -2.37 -6.18
CA PHE A 80 7.92 -0.96 -6.31
C PHE A 80 7.96 -0.28 -4.93
N THR A 81 8.67 0.84 -4.85
CA THR A 81 8.67 1.73 -3.69
C THR A 81 8.77 3.18 -4.18
N ASP A 82 8.09 4.09 -3.49
CA ASP A 82 8.22 5.54 -3.72
C ASP A 82 9.32 6.18 -2.84
N ARG A 83 9.93 5.38 -1.94
CA ARG A 83 10.88 5.80 -0.89
C ARG A 83 10.41 7.05 -0.11
N ASP A 84 9.10 7.23 0.04
CA ASP A 84 8.47 8.44 0.61
C ASP A 84 8.89 9.76 -0.10
N ALA A 85 9.37 9.69 -1.35
CA ALA A 85 9.91 10.80 -2.15
C ALA A 85 9.17 11.04 -3.48
N SER A 86 7.99 10.43 -3.66
CA SER A 86 7.16 10.53 -4.89
C SER A 86 7.80 10.01 -6.18
N GLU A 87 9.00 9.42 -6.11
CA GLU A 87 9.67 8.81 -7.26
C GLU A 87 9.58 7.28 -7.18
N TRP A 88 8.84 6.69 -8.11
CA TRP A 88 8.66 5.24 -8.15
C TRP A 88 9.91 4.53 -8.66
N THR A 89 10.41 3.60 -7.85
CA THR A 89 11.54 2.72 -8.18
C THR A 89 11.13 1.27 -8.08
N GLN A 90 11.41 0.49 -9.13
CA GLN A 90 11.28 -0.97 -9.11
C GLN A 90 12.45 -1.56 -8.30
N LEU A 91 12.13 -2.41 -7.33
CA LEU A 91 13.10 -3.11 -6.49
C LEU A 91 13.37 -4.54 -6.96
N SER A 92 12.34 -5.21 -7.45
CA SER A 92 12.42 -6.62 -7.87
C SER A 92 11.29 -6.95 -8.85
N PRO A 93 11.51 -7.84 -9.83
CA PRO A 93 12.82 -8.24 -10.33
C PRO A 93 13.62 -7.03 -10.85
N SER A 94 14.93 -7.14 -11.04
CA SER A 94 15.74 -6.02 -11.55
C SER A 94 15.43 -5.68 -13.01
N ASP A 95 14.94 -6.66 -13.76
CA ASP A 95 14.56 -6.48 -15.15
C ASP A 95 13.21 -5.73 -15.22
N PRO A 96 13.20 -4.51 -15.76
CA PRO A 96 11.97 -3.76 -15.92
C PRO A 96 11.11 -4.45 -16.98
N LYS A 97 9.84 -4.69 -16.64
CA LYS A 97 8.87 -5.08 -17.65
C LYS A 97 8.60 -3.89 -18.57
N ARG A 98 8.44 -4.15 -19.87
CA ARG A 98 8.05 -3.19 -20.90
C ARG A 98 6.95 -3.78 -21.76
#